data_AF-A0A1A8VDH7-F1
#
_entry.id   AF-A0A1A8VDH7-F1
#
_cell.length_a   1.000
_cell.length_b   1.000
_cell.length_c   1.000
_cell.angle_alpha   90.00
_cell.angle_beta   90.00
_cell.angle_gamma   90.00
#
_symmetry.space_group_name_H-M   'P 1'
#
loop_
_entity.id
_entity.type
_entity.pdbx_description
1 polymer ?
#
loop_
_entity_poly.entity_id
_entity_poly.type
_entity_poly.pdbx_seq_one_letter_code
_entity_poly.pdbx_strand_id
1 'polypeptide(L)'
;ANFVAPEVLMRQGYDAACDIWSLGVLLYTMLAGYTPFANGPNDTPEEILLRIGSGKFSLTGGNWDTVSDSSKDLLSHMLHVDPHQRYTAEQVLKHSWITCKDALPHFQLTRHDAPHLVKGAMAATYSALSQKTSQPVLEPVAASSLAQRRSMKKLTSTDL
;
A
#
# COMPACT_ATOMS: atom_id res chain seq x y z
N ALA A 1 -31.42 -1.40 13.35
CA ALA A 1 -30.19 -1.18 14.13
C ALA A 1 -29.30 -2.41 13.92
N ASN A 2 -28.14 -2.24 13.29
CA ASN A 2 -27.21 -3.35 13.06
C ASN A 2 -26.12 -3.27 14.13
N PHE A 3 -26.05 -4.30 14.97
CA PHE A 3 -24.94 -4.51 15.90
C PHE A 3 -23.84 -5.23 15.13
N VAL A 4 -22.69 -4.57 14.98
CA VAL A 4 -21.52 -5.12 14.29
C VAL A 4 -20.38 -5.23 15.30
N ALA A 5 -19.63 -6.34 15.25
CA ALA A 5 -18.51 -6.57 16.14
C ALA A 5 -17.38 -5.53 15.91
N PRO A 6 -16.68 -5.08 16.96
CA PRO A 6 -15.69 -3.99 16.86
C PRO A 6 -14.54 -4.30 15.89
N GLU A 7 -14.11 -5.56 15.79
CA GLU A 7 -13.06 -6.01 14.86
C GLU A 7 -13.50 -5.92 13.39
N VAL A 8 -14.79 -6.10 13.10
CA VAL A 8 -15.34 -5.96 11.75
C VAL A 8 -15.40 -4.47 11.37
N LEU A 9 -15.80 -3.61 12.29
CA LEU A 9 -15.80 -2.16 12.09
C LEU A 9 -14.38 -1.61 11.87
N MET A 10 -13.42 -2.04 12.68
CA MET A 10 -12.01 -1.65 12.52
C MET A 10 -11.45 -2.11 11.17
N ARG A 11 -11.75 -3.33 10.75
CA ARG A 11 -11.35 -3.83 9.43
C ARG A 11 -12.00 -3.05 8.30
N GLN A 12 -13.29 -2.73 8.38
CA GLN A 12 -13.97 -1.94 7.35
C GLN A 12 -13.40 -0.52 7.22
N GLY A 13 -13.04 0.12 8.33
CA GLY A 13 -12.34 1.40 8.32
C GLY A 13 -10.94 1.31 7.69
N TYR A 14 -10.21 0.22 7.98
CA TYR A 14 -8.92 -0.06 7.36
C TYR A 14 -9.03 -0.28 5.85
N ASP A 15 -10.00 -1.09 5.41
CA ASP A 15 -10.26 -1.36 4.00
C ASP A 15 -10.63 -0.07 3.24
N ALA A 16 -11.49 0.77 3.82
CA ALA A 16 -11.83 2.08 3.23
C ALA A 16 -10.61 3.01 3.13
N ALA A 17 -9.72 3.02 4.13
CA ALA A 17 -8.48 3.78 4.06
C ALA A 17 -7.53 3.25 2.97
N CYS A 18 -7.50 1.94 2.72
CA CYS A 18 -6.73 1.33 1.62
C CYS A 18 -7.24 1.78 0.24
N ASP A 19 -8.55 1.97 0.08
CA ASP A 19 -9.12 2.50 -1.15
C ASP A 19 -8.66 3.95 -1.40
N ILE A 20 -8.66 4.80 -0.38
CA ILE A 20 -8.17 6.18 -0.51
C ILE A 20 -6.68 6.23 -0.84
N TRP A 21 -5.88 5.34 -0.26
CA TRP A 21 -4.46 5.24 -0.61
C TRP A 21 -4.28 4.86 -2.08
N SER A 22 -5.06 3.89 -2.58
CA SER A 22 -5.02 3.49 -3.99
C SER A 22 -5.43 4.62 -4.93
N LEU A 23 -6.45 5.41 -4.57
CA LEU A 23 -6.83 6.62 -5.29
C LEU A 23 -5.73 7.69 -5.25
N GLY A 24 -4.99 7.80 -4.13
CA GLY A 24 -3.83 8.68 -4.01
C GLY A 24 -2.70 8.27 -4.95
N VAL A 25 -2.41 6.97 -5.06
CA VAL A 25 -1.42 6.44 -6.01
C VAL A 25 -1.83 6.72 -7.46
N LEU A 26 -3.12 6.55 -7.77
CA LEU A 26 -3.67 6.89 -9.09
C LEU A 26 -3.52 8.40 -9.38
N LEU A 27 -3.91 9.26 -8.44
CA LEU A 27 -3.80 10.71 -8.58
C LEU A 27 -2.35 11.15 -8.77
N TYR A 28 -1.42 10.62 -7.96
CA TYR A 28 0.00 10.86 -8.12
C TYR A 28 0.45 10.51 -9.54
N THR A 29 0.08 9.32 -10.01
CA THR A 29 0.48 8.83 -11.34
C THR A 29 -0.08 9.70 -12.46
N MET A 30 -1.31 10.21 -12.32
CA MET A 30 -1.92 11.13 -13.29
C MET A 30 -1.19 12.48 -13.36
N LEU A 31 -0.72 13.01 -12.22
CA LEU A 31 -0.03 14.30 -12.15
C LEU A 31 1.46 14.18 -12.51
N ALA A 32 2.16 13.19 -11.98
CA ALA A 32 3.59 13.00 -12.16
C ALA A 32 3.95 12.34 -13.51
N GLY A 33 3.09 11.46 -14.01
CA GLY A 33 3.38 10.59 -15.16
C GLY A 33 4.18 9.33 -14.82
N TYR A 34 4.46 9.09 -13.55
CA TYR A 34 5.16 7.90 -13.01
C TYR A 34 4.59 7.53 -11.63
N THR A 35 4.93 6.36 -11.10
CA THR A 35 4.37 5.87 -9.83
C THR A 35 5.15 6.39 -8.61
N PRO A 36 4.52 6.60 -7.44
CA PRO A 36 5.18 7.23 -6.29
C PRO A 36 6.23 6.36 -5.59
N PHE A 37 6.15 5.03 -5.71
CA PHE A 37 6.94 4.11 -4.89
C PHE A 37 7.79 3.09 -5.67
N ALA A 38 7.55 2.94 -6.97
CA ALA A 38 8.35 2.10 -7.86
C ALA A 38 8.90 2.93 -9.03
N ASN A 39 10.22 2.86 -9.25
CA ASN A 39 10.87 3.55 -10.36
C ASN A 39 10.70 2.79 -11.69
N GLY A 40 10.41 1.48 -11.61
CA GLY A 40 10.22 0.62 -12.77
C GLY A 40 9.79 -0.79 -12.38
N PRO A 41 9.61 -1.68 -13.37
CA PRO A 41 9.24 -3.08 -13.13
C PRO A 41 10.34 -3.92 -12.45
N ASN A 42 11.58 -3.41 -12.41
CA ASN A 42 12.74 -4.14 -11.89
C ASN A 42 13.02 -3.82 -10.40
N ASP A 43 12.28 -2.90 -9.80
CA ASP A 43 12.42 -2.59 -8.37
C ASP A 43 12.04 -3.82 -7.54
N THR A 44 12.81 -4.08 -6.48
CA THR A 44 12.54 -5.23 -5.60
C THR A 44 11.34 -4.94 -4.68
N PRO A 45 10.58 -5.96 -4.26
CA PRO A 45 9.51 -5.77 -3.29
C PRO A 45 9.97 -5.07 -2.00
N GLU A 46 11.16 -5.40 -1.51
CA GLU A 46 11.74 -4.83 -0.30
C GLU A 46 11.99 -3.33 -0.42
N GLU A 47 12.52 -2.87 -1.57
CA GLU A 47 12.76 -1.45 -1.84
C GLU A 47 11.44 -0.67 -1.93
N ILE A 48 10.45 -1.23 -2.62
CA ILE A 48 9.12 -0.63 -2.76
C ILE A 48 8.47 -0.50 -1.38
N LEU A 49 8.45 -1.58 -0.58
CA LEU A 49 7.87 -1.59 0.76
C LEU A 49 8.61 -0.61 1.70
N LEU A 50 9.93 -0.47 1.58
CA LEU A 50 10.69 0.51 2.33
C LEU A 50 10.24 1.94 2.00
N ARG A 51 10.03 2.26 0.71
CA ARG A 51 9.54 3.58 0.30
C ARG A 51 8.13 3.84 0.80
N ILE A 52 7.22 2.87 0.65
CA ILE A 52 5.84 2.95 1.18
C ILE A 52 5.85 3.17 2.69
N GLY A 53 6.59 2.35 3.44
CA GLY A 53 6.68 2.43 4.89
C GLY A 53 7.32 3.72 5.39
N SER A 54 8.23 4.32 4.61
CA SER A 54 8.82 5.62 4.95
C SER A 54 7.85 6.80 4.75
N GLY A 55 6.79 6.63 3.96
CA GLY A 55 5.86 7.70 3.60
C GLY A 55 6.44 8.78 2.70
N LYS A 56 7.66 8.59 2.19
CA LYS A 56 8.36 9.59 1.37
C LYS A 56 8.13 9.30 -0.12
N PHE A 57 7.60 10.29 -0.82
CA PHE A 57 7.49 10.34 -2.27
C PHE A 57 7.87 11.75 -2.76
N SER A 58 8.42 11.86 -3.96
CA SER A 58 8.86 13.16 -4.49
C SER A 58 7.66 14.00 -4.96
N LEU A 59 7.64 15.27 -4.57
CA LEU A 59 6.71 16.30 -5.05
C LEU A 59 7.46 17.49 -5.66
N THR A 60 8.63 17.23 -6.21
CA THR A 60 9.51 18.22 -6.85
C THR A 60 10.02 17.70 -8.18
N GLY A 61 10.33 18.62 -9.10
CA GLY A 61 10.87 18.32 -10.43
C GLY A 61 9.82 17.89 -11.46
N GLY A 62 10.09 18.20 -12.73
CA GLY A 62 9.22 17.81 -13.84
C GLY A 62 7.86 18.49 -13.74
N ASN A 63 6.77 17.71 -13.82
CA ASN A 63 5.42 18.26 -13.67
C ASN A 63 5.18 18.89 -12.29
N TRP A 64 5.89 18.46 -11.24
CA TRP A 64 5.67 18.98 -9.89
C TRP A 64 6.06 20.45 -9.72
N ASP A 65 6.87 20.99 -10.63
CA ASP A 65 7.25 22.40 -10.61
C ASP A 65 6.10 23.32 -11.05
N THR A 66 5.12 22.78 -11.79
CA THR A 66 3.94 23.52 -12.27
C THR A 66 2.64 23.08 -11.59
N VAL A 67 2.58 21.85 -11.08
CA VAL A 67 1.45 21.31 -10.35
C VAL A 67 1.21 22.09 -9.05
N SER A 68 -0.04 22.47 -8.81
CA SER A 68 -0.42 23.39 -7.73
C SER A 68 -0.19 22.80 -6.33
N ASP A 69 0.14 23.67 -5.38
CA ASP A 69 0.35 23.24 -3.98
C ASP A 69 -0.90 22.63 -3.34
N SER A 70 -2.09 23.09 -3.73
CA SER A 70 -3.36 22.47 -3.31
C SER A 70 -3.47 20.99 -3.73
N SER A 71 -2.94 20.61 -4.90
CA SER A 71 -2.95 19.20 -5.32
C SER A 71 -1.94 18.36 -4.54
N LYS A 72 -0.76 18.94 -4.23
CA LYS A 72 0.29 18.33 -3.41
C LYS A 72 -0.20 18.10 -1.98
N ASP A 73 -0.94 19.07 -1.45
CA ASP A 73 -1.59 18.99 -0.14
C ASP A 73 -2.63 17.87 -0.10
N LEU A 74 -3.52 17.77 -1.11
CA LEU A 74 -4.46 16.65 -1.18
C LEU A 74 -3.73 15.29 -1.20
N LEU A 75 -2.66 15.19 -1.99
CA LEU A 75 -1.89 13.96 -2.11
C LEU A 75 -1.20 13.54 -0.81
N SER A 76 -0.66 14.49 -0.05
CA SER A 76 -0.03 14.20 1.25
C SER A 76 -1.02 13.57 2.23
N HIS A 77 -2.28 14.02 2.21
CA HIS A 77 -3.35 13.46 3.04
C HIS A 77 -3.89 12.11 2.52
N MET A 78 -3.94 11.89 1.20
CA MET A 78 -4.38 10.61 0.63
C MET A 78 -3.32 9.50 0.78
N LEU A 79 -2.03 9.86 0.71
CA LEU A 79 -0.89 8.94 0.80
C LEU A 79 -0.24 8.90 2.18
N HIS A 80 -0.92 9.42 3.21
CA HIS A 80 -0.44 9.35 4.57
C HIS A 80 -0.26 7.89 5.04
N VAL A 81 0.88 7.58 5.66
CA VAL A 81 1.24 6.21 6.09
C VAL A 81 0.28 5.69 7.16
N ASP A 82 -0.02 6.53 8.14
CA ASP A 82 -1.02 6.23 9.18
C ASP A 82 -2.43 6.34 8.57
N PRO A 83 -3.21 5.23 8.51
CA PRO A 83 -4.56 5.23 7.96
C PRO A 83 -5.55 6.09 8.76
N HIS A 84 -5.27 6.40 10.03
CA HIS A 84 -6.14 7.24 10.85
C HIS A 84 -5.99 8.74 10.55
N GLN A 85 -4.84 9.14 9.98
CA GLN A 85 -4.59 10.49 9.50
C GLN A 85 -4.90 10.64 8.01
N ARG A 86 -5.13 9.53 7.32
CA ARG A 86 -5.50 9.51 5.91
C ARG A 86 -6.91 10.06 5.73
N TYR A 87 -7.09 10.87 4.70
CA TYR A 87 -8.43 11.38 4.40
C TYR A 87 -9.42 10.27 4.10
N THR A 88 -10.69 10.50 4.45
CA THR A 88 -11.83 9.74 3.96
C THR A 88 -12.25 10.24 2.57
N ALA A 89 -13.06 9.44 1.86
CA ALA A 89 -13.64 9.87 0.57
C ALA A 89 -14.37 11.21 0.68
N GLU A 90 -15.10 11.43 1.77
CA GLU A 90 -15.81 12.68 2.02
C GLU A 90 -14.86 13.87 2.18
N GLN A 91 -13.75 13.70 2.90
CA GLN A 91 -12.73 14.73 3.05
C GLN A 91 -12.04 15.05 1.72
N VAL A 92 -11.75 14.03 0.91
CA VAL A 92 -11.20 14.20 -0.46
C VAL A 92 -12.17 15.04 -1.31
N LEU A 93 -13.46 14.73 -1.31
CA LEU A 93 -14.46 15.45 -2.10
C LEU A 93 -14.66 16.91 -1.66
N LYS A 94 -14.40 17.22 -0.39
CA LYS A 94 -14.48 18.57 0.17
C LYS A 94 -13.20 19.39 -0.03
N HIS A 95 -12.10 18.76 -0.41
CA HIS A 95 -10.81 19.41 -0.55
C HIS A 95 -10.82 20.49 -1.64
N SER A 96 -10.12 21.61 -1.41
CA SER A 96 -10.07 22.77 -2.31
C SER A 96 -9.69 22.41 -3.76
N TRP A 97 -8.75 21.49 -3.93
CA TRP A 97 -8.35 21.00 -5.26
C TRP A 97 -9.49 20.34 -6.05
N ILE A 98 -10.43 19.68 -5.34
CA ILE A 98 -11.58 19.00 -5.96
C ILE A 98 -12.78 19.95 -6.11
N THR A 99 -12.98 20.88 -5.18
CA THR A 99 -14.15 21.78 -5.19
C THR A 99 -13.93 23.02 -6.06
N CYS A 100 -12.70 23.53 -6.15
CA CYS A 100 -12.35 24.70 -6.96
C CYS A 100 -11.80 24.32 -8.34
N LYS A 101 -12.52 23.45 -9.08
CA LYS A 101 -12.05 22.93 -10.39
C LYS A 101 -11.80 24.02 -11.43
N ASP A 102 -12.58 25.09 -11.39
CA ASP A 102 -12.48 26.21 -12.33
C ASP A 102 -11.19 27.03 -12.14
N ALA A 103 -10.57 26.94 -10.95
CA ALA A 103 -9.30 27.58 -10.63
C ALA A 103 -8.08 26.69 -10.96
N LEU A 104 -8.30 25.49 -11.52
CA LEU A 104 -7.21 24.60 -11.88
C LEU A 104 -6.44 25.13 -13.10
N PRO A 105 -5.11 25.00 -13.10
CA PRO A 105 -4.31 25.54 -14.18
C PRO A 105 -4.51 24.73 -15.47
N HIS A 106 -4.59 25.44 -16.60
CA HIS A 106 -4.86 24.85 -17.92
C HIS A 106 -3.57 24.52 -18.70
N PHE A 107 -2.57 23.92 -18.04
CA PHE A 107 -1.35 23.48 -18.72
C PHE A 107 -1.38 21.98 -19.01
N GLN A 108 -0.61 21.57 -20.03
CA GLN A 108 -0.43 20.17 -20.36
C GLN A 108 0.64 19.56 -19.46
N LEU A 109 0.29 18.47 -18.79
CA LEU A 109 1.24 17.65 -18.04
C LEU A 109 2.14 16.89 -19.01
N THR A 110 3.45 16.88 -18.74
CA THR A 110 4.40 16.04 -19.47
C THR A 110 4.08 14.59 -19.16
N ARG A 111 3.73 13.79 -20.17
CA ARG A 111 3.51 12.36 -20.01
C ARG A 111 4.73 11.64 -20.58
N HIS A 112 5.27 10.69 -19.83
CA HIS A 112 6.33 9.82 -20.36
C HIS A 112 5.77 8.94 -21.49
N ASP A 113 6.46 8.89 -22.62
CA ASP A 113 6.18 8.01 -23.78
C ASP A 113 6.50 6.53 -23.52
N ALA A 114 6.33 6.07 -22.27
CA ALA A 114 6.60 4.71 -21.84
C ALA A 114 5.51 4.18 -20.91
N PRO A 115 4.24 4.08 -21.37
CA PRO A 115 3.12 3.61 -20.54
C PRO A 115 3.32 2.18 -20.02
N HIS A 116 4.13 1.37 -20.71
CA HIS A 116 4.48 0.03 -20.27
C HIS A 116 5.35 0.02 -19.00
N LEU A 117 6.23 1.01 -18.80
CA LEU A 117 7.03 1.14 -17.58
C LEU A 117 6.16 1.52 -16.39
N VAL A 118 5.23 2.46 -16.57
CA VAL A 118 4.26 2.83 -15.53
C VAL A 118 3.40 1.63 -15.14
N LYS A 119 2.91 0.88 -16.12
CA LYS A 119 2.14 -0.36 -15.88
C LYS A 119 2.97 -1.40 -15.12
N GLY A 120 4.23 -1.59 -15.50
CA GLY A 120 5.16 -2.51 -14.84
C GLY A 120 5.46 -2.10 -13.39
N ALA A 121 5.77 -0.82 -13.16
CA ALA A 121 6.02 -0.26 -11.83
C ALA A 121 4.78 -0.36 -10.93
N MET A 122 3.59 -0.11 -11.47
CA MET A 122 2.33 -0.27 -10.75
C MET A 122 2.09 -1.73 -10.37
N ALA A 123 2.31 -2.66 -11.31
CA ALA A 123 2.20 -4.10 -11.04
C ALA A 123 3.19 -4.57 -9.97
N ALA A 124 4.44 -4.11 -10.03
CA ALA A 124 5.45 -4.38 -9.00
C ALA A 124 5.01 -3.86 -7.62
N THR A 125 4.43 -2.65 -7.57
CA THR A 125 3.92 -2.05 -6.33
C THR A 125 2.81 -2.89 -5.70
N TYR A 126 1.79 -3.27 -6.47
CA TYR A 126 0.71 -4.12 -5.96
C TYR A 126 1.19 -5.52 -5.60
N SER A 127 2.13 -6.08 -6.38
CA SER A 127 2.73 -7.38 -6.08
C SER A 127 3.43 -7.34 -4.73
N ALA A 128 4.25 -6.31 -4.46
CA ALA A 128 4.96 -6.13 -3.20
C ALA A 128 4.00 -6.01 -2.00
N LEU A 129 2.89 -5.28 -2.15
CA LEU A 129 1.85 -5.15 -1.11
C LEU A 129 1.07 -6.43 -0.85
N SER A 130 0.85 -7.24 -1.91
CA SER A 130 0.09 -8.49 -1.82
C SER A 130 0.91 -9.69 -1.39
N GLN A 131 2.25 -9.53 -1.34
CA GLN A 131 3.16 -10.61 -1.00
C GLN A 131 2.94 -11.02 0.46
N LYS A 132 2.18 -12.10 0.64
CA LYS A 132 1.99 -12.70 1.96
C LYS A 132 3.36 -13.11 2.49
N THR A 133 3.67 -12.70 3.72
CA THR A 133 4.81 -13.23 4.45
C THR A 133 4.79 -14.75 4.31
N SER A 134 5.91 -15.31 3.86
CA SER A 134 6.07 -16.74 3.60
C SER A 134 5.49 -17.51 4.76
N GLN A 135 4.41 -18.28 4.53
CA GLN A 135 3.89 -19.14 5.58
C GLN A 135 5.05 -20.03 6.06
N PRO A 136 5.26 -20.17 7.37
CA PRO A 136 6.33 -21.01 7.88
C PRO A 136 6.14 -22.42 7.32
N VAL A 137 7.21 -22.98 6.74
CA VAL A 137 7.19 -24.36 6.27
C VAL A 137 6.99 -25.25 7.50
N LEU A 138 5.90 -26.01 7.51
CA LEU A 138 5.62 -26.94 8.61
C LEU A 138 6.70 -28.02 8.63
N GLU A 139 7.33 -28.20 9.79
CA GLU A 139 8.22 -29.33 9.99
C GLU A 139 7.42 -30.63 10.21
N PRO A 140 8.03 -31.81 9.97
CA PRO A 140 7.39 -33.08 10.28
C PRO A 140 6.91 -33.12 11.74
N VAL A 141 5.78 -33.80 12.00
CA VAL A 141 5.19 -33.91 13.35
C VAL A 141 6.20 -34.40 14.40
N ALA A 142 7.18 -35.21 14.00
CA ALA A 142 8.26 -35.70 14.86
C ALA A 142 9.19 -34.60 15.41
N ALA A 143 9.25 -33.43 14.77
CA ALA A 143 9.99 -32.27 15.28
C ALA A 143 9.30 -31.62 16.49
N SER A 144 8.01 -31.90 16.73
CA SER A 144 7.30 -31.41 17.90
C SER A 144 7.80 -32.08 19.18
N SER A 145 8.10 -31.27 20.20
CA SER A 145 8.50 -31.75 21.54
C SER A 145 7.47 -32.70 22.16
N LEU A 146 6.18 -32.53 21.86
CA LEU A 146 5.12 -33.44 22.30
C LEU A 146 5.23 -34.81 21.63
N ALA A 147 5.53 -34.84 20.32
CA ALA A 147 5.68 -36.08 19.56
C ALA A 147 6.92 -36.86 20.00
N GLN A 148 8.05 -36.17 20.23
CA GLN A 148 9.28 -36.77 20.75
C GLN A 148 9.06 -37.47 22.10
N ARG A 149 8.36 -36.81 23.03
CA ARG A 149 8.00 -37.37 24.34
C ARG A 149 7.10 -38.61 24.23
N ARG A 150 6.19 -38.66 23.26
CA ARG A 150 5.31 -39.81 23.02
C ARG A 150 6.07 -41.00 22.44
N SER A 151 7.05 -40.77 21.56
CA SER A 151 7.91 -41.83 21.01
C SER A 151 8.83 -42.44 22.07
N MET A 152 9.39 -41.61 22.97
CA MET A 152 10.24 -42.09 24.07
C MET A 152 9.51 -43.02 25.04
N LYS A 153 8.24 -42.76 25.35
CA LYS A 153 7.42 -43.64 26.19
C LYS A 153 7.12 -45.00 25.55
N LYS A 154 7.18 -45.08 24.21
CA LYS A 154 6.94 -46.35 23.48
C LYS A 154 8.16 -47.28 23.56
N LEU A 155 9.37 -46.73 23.71
CA LEU A 155 10.61 -47.50 23.87
C LEU A 155 10.79 -48.05 25.30
N THR A 156 10.30 -47.35 26.32
CA THR A 156 10.47 -47.76 27.73
C THR A 156 9.41 -48.75 28.24
N SER A 157 8.49 -49.22 27.40
CA SER A 157 7.36 -50.06 27.83
C SER A 157 7.43 -51.52 27.34
N THR A 158 8.52 -51.95 26.71
CA THR A 158 8.73 -53.33 26.21
C THR A 158 9.93 -54.06 26.81
N ASP A 159 10.62 -53.49 27.80
CA ASP A 159 11.64 -54.20 28.59
C ASP A 159 11.09 -54.53 29.99
N LEU A 160 10.22 -55.55 30.05
CA LEU A 160 9.94 -56.38 31.24
C LEU A 160 9.65 -57.81 30.79
#